data_AF-A0A2X3FF60-F1
#
_entry.id   AF-A0A2X3FF60-F1
#
_cell.length_a   1.000
_cell.length_b   1.000
_cell.length_c   1.000
_cell.angle_alpha   90.00
_cell.angle_beta   90.00
_cell.angle_gamma   90.00
#
_symmetry.space_group_name_H-M   'P 1'
#
loop_
_entity.id
_entity.type
_entity.pdbx_description
1 polymer ?
#
loop_
_entity_poly.entity_id
_entity_poly.type
_entity_poly.pdbx_seq_one_letter_code
_entity_poly.pdbx_strand_id
1 'polypeptide(L)' 'MARICLAPVSFERPWQAAGDALEMAKRKADVAFEFFYKLNVPYYCFHDVDVSPRRRRR' A
#
# COMPACT_ATOMS: atom_id res chain seq x y z
N MET A 1 -20.56 8.16 17.10
CA MET A 1 -20.28 8.49 15.67
C MET A 1 -19.29 7.45 15.13
N ALA A 2 -19.49 7.02 13.88
CA ALA A 2 -18.74 6.01 13.12
C ALA A 2 -19.07 4.52 13.38
N ARG A 3 -20.17 4.06 12.76
CA ARG A 3 -20.48 2.64 12.56
C ARG A 3 -20.78 2.37 11.07
N ILE A 4 -19.90 2.85 10.18
CA ILE A 4 -20.10 2.81 8.71
C ILE A 4 -19.11 1.89 7.96
N CYS A 5 -18.04 1.37 8.58
CA CYS A 5 -17.06 0.49 7.91
C CYS A 5 -17.24 -1.01 8.27
N LEU A 6 -18.42 -1.60 8.07
CA LEU A 6 -18.65 -3.05 8.31
C LEU A 6 -18.59 -3.92 7.04
N ALA A 7 -18.36 -3.33 5.86
CA ALA A 7 -18.17 -4.12 4.64
C ALA A 7 -16.71 -4.61 4.55
N PRO A 8 -16.48 -5.90 4.23
CA PRO A 8 -15.12 -6.41 4.02
C PRO A 8 -14.46 -5.69 2.83
N VAL A 9 -13.13 -5.63 2.86
CA VAL A 9 -12.34 -5.14 1.72
C VAL A 9 -12.75 -5.90 0.45
N SER A 10 -13.24 -5.19 -0.56
CA SER A 10 -13.77 -5.83 -1.78
C SER A 10 -12.67 -6.37 -2.71
N PHE A 11 -11.43 -5.93 -2.50
CA PHE A 11 -10.26 -6.40 -3.24
C PHE A 11 -9.32 -7.12 -2.29
N GLU A 12 -9.19 -8.44 -2.46
CA GLU A 12 -8.19 -9.22 -1.76
C GLU A 12 -6.81 -8.92 -2.36
N ARG A 13 -5.99 -8.19 -1.60
CA ARG A 13 -4.62 -7.85 -1.98
C ARG A 13 -3.67 -8.50 -0.97
N PRO A 14 -3.03 -9.63 -1.30
CA PRO A 14 -2.15 -10.35 -0.37
C PRO A 14 -1.01 -9.50 0.22
N TRP A 15 -0.57 -8.47 -0.51
CA TRP A 15 0.42 -7.48 -0.07
C TRP A 15 -0.13 -6.38 0.86
N GLN A 16 -1.40 -6.48 1.28
CA GLN A 16 -2.03 -5.60 2.28
C GLN A 16 -2.45 -6.37 3.55
N ALA A 17 -1.84 -7.53 3.81
CA ALA A 17 -2.05 -8.30 5.03
C ALA A 17 -1.64 -7.54 6.31
N ALA A 18 -2.13 -8.00 7.46
CA ALA A 18 -1.65 -7.52 8.75
C ALA A 18 -0.21 -7.97 9.01
N GLY A 19 0.62 -7.12 9.62
CA GLY A 19 2.03 -7.40 9.88
C GLY A 19 2.80 -6.15 10.30
N ASP A 20 4.14 -6.27 10.36
CA ASP A 20 5.01 -5.12 10.62
C ASP A 20 4.86 -4.07 9.50
N ALA A 21 4.72 -2.81 9.91
CA ALA A 21 4.35 -1.76 8.98
C ALA A 21 5.45 -1.49 7.93
N LEU A 22 6.74 -1.63 8.30
CA LEU A 22 7.87 -1.43 7.39
C LEU A 22 8.02 -2.60 6.43
N GLU A 23 7.86 -3.82 6.91
CA GLU A 23 7.85 -5.02 6.05
C GLU A 23 6.72 -4.96 5.01
N MET A 24 5.52 -4.56 5.43
CA MET A 24 4.38 -4.40 4.53
C MET A 24 4.59 -3.30 3.49
N ALA A 25 5.24 -2.19 3.86
CA ALA A 25 5.60 -1.14 2.92
C ALA A 25 6.58 -1.62 1.84
N LYS A 26 7.59 -2.42 2.22
CA LYS A 26 8.53 -3.04 1.27
C LYS A 26 7.81 -4.00 0.33
N ARG A 27 6.96 -4.88 0.87
CA ARG A 27 6.19 -5.85 0.09
C ARG A 27 5.25 -5.17 -0.92
N LYS A 28 4.62 -4.06 -0.52
CA LYS A 28 3.79 -3.24 -1.41
C LYS A 28 4.63 -2.63 -2.53
N ALA A 29 5.84 -2.15 -2.24
CA ALA A 29 6.75 -1.62 -3.25
C ALA A 29 7.18 -2.70 -4.24
N ASP A 30 7.57 -3.90 -3.78
CA ASP A 30 7.97 -5.00 -4.66
C ASP A 30 6.88 -5.36 -5.68
N VAL A 31 5.64 -5.49 -5.21
CA VAL A 31 4.48 -5.77 -6.09
C VAL A 31 4.18 -4.60 -7.02
N ALA A 32 4.31 -3.35 -6.56
CA ALA A 32 4.07 -2.18 -7.41
C ALA A 32 5.09 -2.09 -8.56
N PHE A 33 6.38 -2.29 -8.28
CA PHE A 33 7.41 -2.27 -9.33
C PHE A 33 7.29 -3.42 -10.31
N GLU A 34 6.87 -4.61 -9.85
CA GLU A 34 6.56 -5.73 -10.74
C GLU A 34 5.40 -5.41 -11.69
N PHE A 35 4.35 -4.77 -11.16
CA PHE A 35 3.22 -4.31 -11.95
C PHE A 35 3.62 -3.25 -12.98
N PHE A 36 4.45 -2.27 -12.59
CA PHE A 36 4.96 -1.24 -13.49
C PHE A 36 5.83 -1.80 -14.60
N TYR A 37 6.69 -2.77 -14.27
CA TYR A 37 7.52 -3.47 -15.25
C TYR A 37 6.67 -4.18 -16.31
N LYS A 38 5.63 -4.91 -15.89
CA LYS A 38 4.71 -5.59 -16.82
C LYS A 38 3.93 -4.65 -17.73
N LEU A 39 3.59 -3.46 -17.23
CA LEU A 39 2.89 -2.44 -18.01
C LEU A 39 3.84 -1.57 -18.86
N ASN A 40 5.15 -1.77 -18.76
CA ASN A 40 6.17 -0.96 -19.43
C ASN A 40 6.01 0.55 -19.14
N VAL A 41 5.71 0.91 -17.88
CA VAL A 41 5.57 2.31 -17.45
C VAL A 41 6.85 2.80 -16.76
N PRO A 42 7.51 3.87 -17.25
CA PRO A 42 8.80 4.32 -16.72
C PRO A 42 8.71 5.25 -15.50
N TYR A 43 7.51 5.74 -15.16
CA TYR A 43 7.32 6.69 -14.06
C TYR A 43 6.09 6.32 -13.21
N TYR A 44 6.16 6.60 -11.91
CA TYR A 44 5.04 6.49 -10.99
C TYR A 44 5.05 7.67 -10.01
N CYS A 45 3.86 8.10 -9.58
CA CYS A 45 3.68 9.13 -8.55
C CYS A 45 3.19 8.49 -7.25
N PHE A 46 3.62 9.01 -6.11
CA PHE A 46 3.22 8.51 -4.79
C PHE A 46 3.10 9.66 -3.79
N HIS A 47 2.23 9.49 -2.79
CA HIS A 47 2.22 10.33 -1.60
C HIS A 47 3.16 9.74 -0.54
N ASP A 48 3.64 10.56 0.39
CA ASP A 48 4.51 10.10 1.48
C ASP A 48 3.88 8.97 2.32
N VAL A 49 2.57 9.06 2.56
CA VAL A 49 1.77 8.03 3.25
C VAL A 49 1.62 6.73 2.48
N ASP A 50 1.88 6.72 1.16
CA ASP A 50 1.76 5.51 0.35
C ASP A 50 2.96 4.57 0.51
N VAL A 51 4.12 5.11 0.88
CA VAL A 51 5.43 4.41 0.85
C VAL A 51 6.06 4.30 2.24
N SER A 52 5.83 5.28 3.11
CA SER A 52 6.37 5.27 4.47
C SER A 52 5.27 4.87 5.46
N PRO A 53 5.53 3.91 6.37
CA PRO A 53 4.63 3.62 7.47
C PRO A 53 4.70 4.76 8.49
N ARG A 54 3.94 5.83 8.19
CA ARG A 54 3.69 7.07 8.95
C ARG A 54 4.91 7.91 9.34
N ARG A 55 5.02 9.10 8.74
CA ARG A 55 5.75 10.25 9.32
C ARG A 55 4.89 10.89 10.41
N ARG A 56 5.28 10.79 11.68
CA ARG A 56 4.69 11.61 12.75
C ARG A 56 5.22 13.05 12.58
N ARG A 57 4.48 13.92 11.86
CA ARG A 57 4.56 15.35 12.17
C ARG A 57 3.88 15.55 13.52
N ARG A 58 4.52 16.36 14.38
CA ARG A 58 3.96 16.81 15.66
C ARG A 58 2.53 17.31 15.46
#